data_AF-A0A7C7WBV7-F1
#
_entry.id   AF-A0A7C7WBV7-F1
#
_cell.length_a   1.000
_cell.length_b   1.000
_cell.length_c   1.000
_cell.angle_alpha   90.00
_cell.angle_beta   90.00
_cell.angle_gamma   90.00
#
_symmetry.space_group_name_H-M   'P 1'
#
loop_
_entity.id
_entity.type
_entity.pdbx_description
1 polymer ?
#
loop_
_entity_poly.entity_id
_entity_poly.type
_entity_poly.pdbx_seq_one_letter_code
_entity_poly.pdbx_strand_id
1 'polypeptide(L)'
;MCFTFLAAKGANVGSSLLEEDLIEDCARLLDSGAPIRLPLDITALGPGGRIGDPSAGGEVRQVGTSMPDGWMGLDIGPGSAVEFCDVIAEARTVLWNGPMGVFEDPRFAAGTRTVAEAVADCRGFTVVGGGDSAAAARQFGLDDRMDHVSTGGGAALELIEKGDLPGLAALRGEHGLAEN
;
A
#
# COMPACT_ATOMS: atom_id res chain seq x y z
N MET A 1 -2.47 -1.02 7.46
CA MET A 1 -3.68 -1.56 6.82
C MET A 1 -3.70 -3.09 6.75
N CYS A 2 -2.72 -3.77 6.13
CA CYS A 2 -2.79 -5.23 5.91
C CYS A 2 -2.96 -6.06 7.20
N PHE A 3 -2.36 -5.64 8.32
CA PHE A 3 -2.48 -6.36 9.59
C PHE A 3 -3.90 -6.34 10.17
N THR A 4 -4.69 -5.28 9.95
CA THR A 4 -6.10 -5.26 10.33
C THR A 4 -6.90 -6.30 9.54
N PHE A 5 -6.62 -6.46 8.23
CA PHE A 5 -7.22 -7.53 7.42
C PHE A 5 -6.77 -8.93 7.84
N LEU A 6 -5.49 -9.11 8.19
CA LEU A 6 -5.00 -10.39 8.69
C LEU A 6 -5.63 -10.75 10.04
N ALA A 7 -5.77 -9.78 10.94
CA ALA A 7 -6.48 -9.93 12.21
C ALA A 7 -7.96 -10.29 12.00
N ALA A 8 -8.63 -9.66 11.03
CA ALA A 8 -10.00 -10.00 10.63
C ALA A 8 -10.15 -11.45 10.12
N LYS A 9 -9.07 -12.04 9.59
CA LYS A 9 -9.01 -13.48 9.23
C LYS A 9 -8.61 -14.40 10.40
N GLY A 10 -8.47 -13.85 11.61
CA GLY A 10 -8.07 -14.59 12.81
C GLY A 10 -6.57 -14.88 12.90
N ALA A 11 -5.72 -14.21 12.11
CA ALA A 11 -4.28 -14.34 12.25
C ALA A 11 -3.77 -13.62 13.52
N ASN A 12 -2.80 -14.21 14.22
CA ASN A 12 -2.06 -13.49 15.25
C ASN A 12 -1.07 -12.54 14.56
N VAL A 13 -1.21 -11.23 14.73
CA VAL A 13 -0.30 -10.25 14.11
C VAL A 13 0.80 -9.73 15.04
N GLY A 14 1.02 -10.39 16.18
CA GLY A 14 2.06 -10.04 17.14
C GLY A 14 1.90 -8.60 17.66
N SER A 15 2.96 -7.81 17.54
CA SER A 15 3.01 -6.39 17.89
C SER A 15 2.94 -5.46 16.67
N SER A 16 2.42 -5.97 15.55
CA SER A 16 2.27 -5.18 14.32
C SER A 16 1.18 -4.13 14.46
N LEU A 17 1.35 -2.99 13.79
CA LEU A 17 0.39 -1.89 13.84
C LEU A 17 -0.91 -2.28 13.12
N LEU A 18 -2.02 -2.27 13.86
CA LEU A 18 -3.37 -2.49 13.36
C LEU A 18 -4.36 -1.52 14.01
N GLU A 19 -5.56 -1.44 13.44
CA GLU A 19 -6.68 -0.64 13.95
C GLU A 19 -7.76 -1.60 14.45
N GLU A 20 -7.79 -1.85 15.76
CA GLU A 20 -8.67 -2.88 16.36
C GLU A 20 -10.16 -2.62 16.10
N ASP A 21 -10.56 -1.35 16.06
CA ASP A 21 -11.92 -0.88 15.81
C ASP A 21 -12.37 -1.10 14.35
N LEU A 22 -11.44 -1.31 13.41
CA LEU A 22 -11.72 -1.56 11.99
C LEU A 22 -11.68 -3.04 11.61
N ILE A 23 -11.49 -3.96 12.57
CA ILE A 23 -11.44 -5.40 12.29
C ILE A 23 -12.76 -5.90 11.69
N GLU A 24 -13.90 -5.49 12.25
CA GLU A 24 -15.22 -5.88 11.73
C GLU A 24 -15.44 -5.34 10.31
N ASP A 25 -15.01 -4.12 10.03
CA ASP A 25 -15.10 -3.53 8.69
C ASP A 25 -14.23 -4.27 7.67
N CYS A 26 -13.00 -4.63 8.04
CA CYS A 26 -12.14 -5.44 7.20
C CYS A 26 -12.75 -6.82 6.92
N ALA A 27 -13.40 -7.46 7.90
CA ALA A 27 -14.11 -8.72 7.69
C ALA A 27 -15.25 -8.56 6.67
N ARG A 28 -16.08 -7.51 6.80
CA ARG A 28 -17.15 -7.21 5.82
C ARG A 28 -16.61 -6.98 4.42
N LEU A 29 -15.46 -6.30 4.29
CA LEU A 29 -14.81 -6.07 3.00
C LEU A 29 -14.30 -7.38 2.38
N LEU A 30 -13.72 -8.28 3.16
CA LEU A 30 -13.29 -9.59 2.69
C LEU A 30 -14.47 -10.45 2.21
N ASP A 31 -15.63 -10.33 2.88
CA ASP A 31 -16.85 -11.05 2.52
C ASP A 31 -17.63 -10.41 1.36
N SER A 32 -17.26 -9.19 0.93
CA SER A 32 -17.98 -8.44 -0.11
C SER A 32 -17.89 -9.05 -1.52
N GLY A 33 -16.98 -10.01 -1.72
CA GLY A 33 -16.64 -10.57 -3.04
C GLY A 33 -15.66 -9.71 -3.85
N ALA A 34 -15.21 -8.55 -3.31
CA ALA A 34 -14.13 -7.79 -3.90
C ALA A 34 -12.83 -8.62 -3.93
N PRO A 35 -12.01 -8.51 -5.00
CA PRO A 35 -10.79 -9.29 -5.15
C PRO A 35 -9.65 -8.75 -4.28
N ILE A 36 -9.80 -8.80 -2.96
CA ILE A 36 -8.79 -8.35 -1.99
C ILE A 36 -7.69 -9.43 -1.87
N ARG A 37 -6.46 -9.08 -2.26
CA ARG A 37 -5.27 -9.92 -2.10
C ARG A 37 -4.54 -9.53 -0.84
N LEU A 38 -4.31 -10.50 0.05
CA LEU A 38 -3.54 -10.31 1.27
C LEU A 38 -2.16 -10.95 1.12
N PRO A 39 -1.13 -10.43 1.80
CA PRO A 39 0.18 -11.06 1.80
C PRO A 39 0.13 -12.51 2.29
N LEU A 40 0.99 -13.36 1.74
CA LEU A 40 1.23 -14.74 2.18
C LEU A 40 2.38 -14.85 3.19
N ASP A 41 3.32 -13.93 3.09
CA ASP A 41 4.51 -13.82 3.92
C ASP A 41 4.84 -12.35 4.22
N ILE A 42 5.54 -12.14 5.33
CA ILE A 42 5.83 -10.82 5.91
C ILE A 42 7.31 -10.78 6.28
N THR A 43 7.98 -9.67 5.99
CA THR A 43 9.27 -9.35 6.58
C THR A 43 9.02 -8.73 7.95
N ALA A 44 9.43 -9.43 9.01
CA ALA A 44 9.14 -9.03 10.38
C ALA A 44 10.42 -8.81 11.20
N LEU A 45 10.32 -7.91 12.18
CA LEU A 45 11.34 -7.60 13.18
C LEU A 45 10.97 -8.23 14.51
N GLY A 46 11.91 -8.98 15.08
CA GLY A 46 11.74 -9.64 16.37
C GLY A 46 11.90 -8.71 17.58
N PRO A 47 11.52 -9.19 18.77
CA PRO A 47 11.64 -8.44 20.02
C PRO A 47 13.04 -7.87 20.25
N GLY A 48 13.09 -6.66 20.83
CA GLY A 48 14.32 -5.92 21.08
C GLY A 48 14.79 -5.08 19.89
N GLY A 49 14.29 -5.32 18.67
CA GLY A 49 14.58 -4.48 17.52
C GLY A 49 13.89 -3.11 17.56
N ARG A 50 14.44 -2.17 16.79
CA ARG A 50 13.87 -0.83 16.60
C ARG A 50 13.96 -0.41 15.13
N ILE A 51 12.87 0.15 14.60
CA ILE A 51 12.81 0.75 13.25
C ILE A 51 13.80 1.93 13.18
N GLY A 52 14.56 2.02 12.10
CA GLY A 52 15.57 3.08 11.90
C GLY A 52 16.84 2.93 12.73
N ASP A 53 16.96 1.89 13.57
CA ASP A 53 18.17 1.60 14.36
C ASP A 53 18.57 0.13 14.21
N PRO A 54 19.42 -0.20 13.22
CA PRO A 54 19.95 -1.55 13.03
C PRO A 54 20.81 -2.07 14.19
N SER A 55 21.28 -1.18 15.07
CA SER A 55 22.13 -1.56 16.21
C SER A 55 21.34 -1.96 17.46
N ALA A 56 20.03 -1.64 17.51
CA ALA A 56 19.15 -1.94 18.64
C ALA A 56 18.96 -3.45 18.90
N GLY A 57 19.41 -4.32 17.99
CA GLY A 57 19.17 -5.76 18.03
C GLY A 57 17.89 -6.14 17.28
N GLY A 58 17.28 -7.27 17.66
CA GLY A 58 16.13 -7.85 16.98
C GLY A 58 16.51 -8.56 15.68
N GLU A 59 16.04 -9.79 15.51
CA GLU A 59 16.22 -10.54 14.27
C GLU A 59 15.23 -10.02 13.21
N VAL A 60 15.71 -9.82 11.97
CA VAL A 60 14.83 -9.65 10.81
C VAL A 60 14.69 -10.99 10.11
N ARG A 61 13.45 -11.44 9.89
CA ARG A 61 13.20 -12.68 9.15
C ARG A 61 11.89 -12.64 8.38
N GLN A 62 11.76 -13.58 7.46
CA GLN A 62 10.50 -13.87 6.78
C GLN A 62 9.63 -14.77 7.66
N VAL A 63 8.37 -14.40 7.82
CA VAL A 63 7.36 -15.14 8.56
C VAL A 63 6.11 -15.30 7.68
N GLY A 64 5.23 -16.23 8.04
CA GLY A 64 3.91 -16.31 7.41
C GLY A 64 2.98 -15.18 7.85
N THR A 65 1.69 -15.34 7.60
CA THR A 65 0.66 -14.35 7.98
C THR A 65 0.32 -14.31 9.46
N SER A 66 0.65 -15.36 10.21
CA SER A 66 0.59 -15.38 11.68
C SER A 66 2.00 -15.24 12.26
N MET A 67 2.16 -14.24 13.11
CA MET A 67 3.42 -13.85 13.72
C MET A 67 3.48 -14.28 15.19
N PRO A 68 4.66 -14.63 15.72
CA PRO A 68 4.81 -14.86 17.16
C PRO A 68 4.64 -13.55 17.95
N ASP A 69 4.29 -13.70 19.22
CA ASP A 69 4.13 -12.56 20.12
C ASP A 69 5.41 -11.70 20.19
N GLY A 70 5.24 -10.38 20.20
CA GLY A 70 6.35 -9.42 20.22
C GLY A 70 7.02 -9.15 18.87
N TRP A 71 6.69 -9.91 17.81
CA TRP A 71 7.17 -9.63 16.46
C TRP A 71 6.33 -8.56 15.77
N MET A 72 6.98 -7.72 14.98
CA MET A 72 6.35 -6.63 14.24
C MET A 72 6.59 -6.81 12.75
N GLY A 73 5.52 -6.95 11.97
CA GLY A 73 5.58 -6.95 10.52
C GLY A 73 5.84 -5.55 9.98
N LEU A 74 6.81 -5.41 9.08
CA LEU A 74 7.32 -4.10 8.64
C LEU A 74 7.46 -3.98 7.12
N ASP A 75 7.34 -5.08 6.38
CA ASP A 75 7.21 -5.09 4.93
C ASP A 75 6.54 -6.40 4.51
N ILE A 76 6.07 -6.48 3.27
CA ILE A 76 5.66 -7.77 2.72
C ILE A 76 6.88 -8.67 2.50
N GLY A 77 6.67 -9.98 2.53
CA GLY A 77 7.72 -10.94 2.19
C GLY A 77 7.88 -11.11 0.68
N PRO A 78 8.96 -11.79 0.24
CA PRO A 78 9.25 -11.97 -1.17
C PRO A 78 8.19 -12.77 -1.94
N GLY A 79 7.52 -13.72 -1.29
CA GLY A 79 6.45 -14.50 -1.95
C GLY A 79 5.26 -13.61 -2.32
N SER A 80 4.83 -12.79 -1.38
CA SER A 80 3.75 -11.81 -1.57
C SER A 80 4.11 -10.76 -2.61
N ALA A 81 5.36 -10.29 -2.60
CA ALA A 81 5.83 -9.31 -3.57
C ALA A 81 5.74 -9.87 -5.01
N VAL A 82 6.15 -11.13 -5.22
CA VAL A 82 6.03 -11.79 -6.53
C VAL A 82 4.58 -11.93 -6.96
N GLU A 83 3.68 -12.42 -6.09
CA GLU A 83 2.26 -12.56 -6.45
C GLU A 83 1.61 -11.23 -6.80
N PHE A 84 1.97 -10.15 -6.10
CA PHE A 84 1.43 -8.82 -6.40
C PHE A 84 1.99 -8.29 -7.72
N CYS A 85 3.26 -8.57 -8.05
CA CYS A 85 3.83 -8.22 -9.36
C CYS A 85 3.06 -8.89 -10.50
N ASP A 86 2.70 -10.16 -10.37
CA ASP A 86 1.95 -10.89 -11.40
C ASP A 86 0.59 -10.23 -11.67
N VAL A 87 -0.12 -9.84 -10.61
CA VAL A 87 -1.40 -9.11 -10.74
C VAL A 87 -1.21 -7.75 -11.40
N ILE A 88 -0.16 -7.01 -11.03
CA ILE A 88 0.15 -5.69 -11.59
C ILE A 88 0.53 -5.80 -13.08
N ALA A 89 1.28 -6.83 -13.47
CA ALA A 89 1.71 -7.05 -14.85
C ALA A 89 0.53 -7.30 -15.81
N GLU A 90 -0.56 -7.88 -15.32
CA GLU A 90 -1.78 -8.13 -16.09
C GLU A 90 -2.73 -6.92 -16.13
N ALA A 91 -2.51 -5.93 -15.26
CA ALA A 91 -3.39 -4.77 -15.13
C ALA A 91 -3.29 -3.84 -16.36
N ARG A 92 -4.45 -3.30 -16.78
CA ARG A 92 -4.51 -2.23 -17.78
C ARG A 92 -4.48 -0.83 -17.17
N THR A 93 -4.77 -0.73 -15.89
CA THR A 93 -4.70 0.49 -15.11
C THR A 93 -4.30 0.13 -13.69
N VAL A 94 -3.34 0.88 -13.13
CA VAL A 94 -2.87 0.70 -11.75
C VAL A 94 -2.96 2.03 -11.03
N LEU A 95 -3.63 2.04 -9.88
CA LEU A 95 -3.56 3.11 -8.91
C LEU A 95 -2.76 2.61 -7.71
N TRP A 96 -1.58 3.17 -7.48
CA TRP A 96 -0.75 2.84 -6.34
C TRP A 96 -0.83 3.94 -5.28
N ASN A 97 -1.42 3.62 -4.12
CA ASN A 97 -1.60 4.55 -3.00
C ASN A 97 -1.28 3.87 -1.66
N GLY A 98 -0.01 3.89 -1.30
CA GLY A 98 0.55 3.43 -0.03
C GLY A 98 1.72 2.46 -0.25
N PRO A 99 2.84 2.61 0.46
CA PRO A 99 3.91 1.62 0.42
C PRO A 99 3.45 0.29 1.04
N MET A 100 4.23 -0.77 0.80
CA MET A 100 3.95 -2.11 1.33
C MET A 100 4.54 -2.32 2.74
N GLY A 101 5.46 -1.43 3.14
CA GLY A 101 6.22 -1.50 4.38
C GLY A 101 6.90 -0.18 4.73
N VAL A 102 7.77 -0.21 5.75
CA VAL A 102 8.55 0.92 6.24
C VAL A 102 9.80 1.11 5.38
N PHE A 103 9.59 1.60 4.16
CA PHE A 103 10.59 1.68 3.11
C PHE A 103 11.75 2.66 3.40
N GLU A 104 11.59 3.52 4.39
CA GLU A 104 12.62 4.43 4.90
C GLU A 104 13.74 3.67 5.62
N ASP A 105 13.45 2.46 6.13
CA ASP A 105 14.44 1.55 6.70
C ASP A 105 14.84 0.50 5.64
N PRO A 106 16.11 0.45 5.21
CA PRO A 106 16.56 -0.47 4.17
C PRO A 106 16.29 -1.96 4.45
N ARG A 107 16.11 -2.33 5.73
CA ARG A 107 15.76 -3.70 6.13
C ARG A 107 14.33 -4.10 5.72
N PHE A 108 13.46 -3.11 5.46
CA PHE A 108 12.02 -3.26 5.24
C PHE A 108 11.54 -2.51 3.98
N ALA A 109 12.44 -2.33 3.01
CA ALA A 109 12.16 -1.60 1.76
C ALA A 109 11.97 -2.50 0.54
N ALA A 110 12.30 -3.79 0.62
CA ALA A 110 12.41 -4.66 -0.53
C ALA A 110 11.04 -4.95 -1.18
N GLY A 111 10.01 -5.23 -0.39
CA GLY A 111 8.66 -5.47 -0.86
C GLY A 111 8.05 -4.23 -1.49
N THR A 112 8.17 -3.08 -0.83
CA THR A 112 7.73 -1.80 -1.41
C THR A 112 8.44 -1.48 -2.72
N ARG A 113 9.77 -1.67 -2.77
CA ARG A 113 10.55 -1.46 -4.00
C ARG A 113 10.09 -2.39 -5.12
N THR A 114 9.86 -3.65 -4.82
CA THR A 114 9.44 -4.66 -5.80
C THR A 114 8.09 -4.30 -6.42
N VAL A 115 7.12 -3.88 -5.59
CA VAL A 115 5.83 -3.38 -6.08
C VAL A 115 6.01 -2.08 -6.89
N ALA A 116 6.85 -1.15 -6.43
CA ALA A 116 7.12 0.08 -7.17
C ALA A 116 7.73 -0.19 -8.56
N GLU A 117 8.68 -1.13 -8.66
CA GLU A 117 9.27 -1.57 -9.92
C GLU A 117 8.21 -2.21 -10.83
N ALA A 118 7.33 -3.06 -10.30
CA ALA A 118 6.24 -3.64 -11.06
C ALA A 118 5.24 -2.60 -11.58
N VAL A 119 4.91 -1.58 -10.80
CA VAL A 119 4.07 -0.46 -11.25
C VAL A 119 4.79 0.29 -12.37
N ALA A 120 6.08 0.61 -12.21
CA ALA A 120 6.89 1.30 -13.23
C ALA A 120 7.08 0.51 -14.53
N ASP A 121 7.00 -0.83 -14.47
CA ASP A 121 7.09 -1.74 -15.62
C ASP A 121 5.73 -2.18 -16.17
N CYS A 122 4.62 -1.74 -15.56
CA CYS A 122 3.28 -2.05 -16.01
C CYS A 122 3.07 -1.47 -17.42
N ARG A 123 2.51 -2.28 -18.33
CA ARG A 123 2.17 -1.82 -19.69
C ARG A 123 0.85 -1.03 -19.75
N GLY A 124 0.08 -1.06 -18.66
CA GLY A 124 -1.13 -0.28 -18.48
C GLY A 124 -0.85 1.15 -18.08
N PHE A 125 -1.91 1.93 -17.83
CA PHE A 125 -1.80 3.29 -17.34
C PHE A 125 -1.60 3.32 -15.82
N THR A 126 -0.60 4.03 -15.34
CA THR A 126 -0.16 4.01 -13.94
C THR A 126 -0.35 5.35 -13.26
N VAL A 127 -0.98 5.34 -12.08
CA VAL A 127 -1.19 6.52 -11.25
C VAL A 127 -0.60 6.25 -9.88
N VAL A 128 0.34 7.09 -9.45
CA VAL A 128 0.84 7.11 -8.07
C VAL A 128 0.10 8.19 -7.30
N GLY A 129 -0.59 7.78 -6.24
CA GLY A 129 -1.31 8.63 -5.30
C GLY A 129 -0.68 8.61 -3.91
N GLY A 130 -0.93 9.67 -3.14
CA GLY A 130 -0.44 9.80 -1.76
C GLY A 130 1.02 10.24 -1.64
N GLY A 131 1.33 10.95 -0.55
CA GLY A 131 2.66 11.49 -0.31
C GLY A 131 3.73 10.41 -0.17
N ASP A 132 3.40 9.32 0.54
CA ASP A 132 4.35 8.24 0.85
C ASP A 132 4.70 7.39 -0.37
N SER A 133 3.72 7.00 -1.21
CA SER A 133 4.00 6.27 -2.46
C SER A 133 4.83 7.12 -3.43
N ALA A 134 4.52 8.42 -3.53
CA ALA A 134 5.31 9.34 -4.34
C ALA A 134 6.74 9.51 -3.78
N ALA A 135 6.92 9.50 -2.45
CA ALA A 135 8.22 9.52 -1.81
C ALA A 135 9.00 8.22 -2.07
N ALA A 136 8.36 7.07 -1.96
CA ALA A 136 8.95 5.77 -2.28
C ALA A 136 9.40 5.69 -3.75
N ALA A 137 8.54 6.09 -4.70
CA ALA A 137 8.88 6.12 -6.12
C ALA A 137 10.13 6.98 -6.39
N ARG A 138 10.21 8.18 -5.79
CA ARG A 138 11.39 9.06 -5.89
C ARG A 138 12.63 8.47 -5.23
N GLN A 139 12.50 7.89 -4.04
CA GLN A 139 13.62 7.26 -3.32
C GLN A 139 14.25 6.13 -4.14
N PHE A 140 13.43 5.39 -4.89
CA PHE A 140 13.88 4.30 -5.76
C PHE A 140 14.24 4.74 -7.18
N GLY A 141 14.05 6.03 -7.54
CA GLY A 141 14.34 6.56 -8.86
C GLY A 141 13.44 5.98 -9.96
N LEU A 142 12.14 5.86 -9.67
CA LEU A 142 11.13 5.24 -10.53
C LEU A 142 10.01 6.21 -10.93
N ASP A 143 10.00 7.43 -10.40
CA ASP A 143 8.91 8.39 -10.59
C ASP A 143 8.77 8.88 -12.04
N ASP A 144 9.87 8.91 -12.80
CA ASP A 144 9.90 9.24 -14.23
C ASP A 144 9.31 8.15 -15.13
N ARG A 145 9.14 6.93 -14.60
CA ARG A 145 8.58 5.77 -15.30
C ARG A 145 7.09 5.56 -15.02
N MET A 146 6.49 6.39 -14.17
CA MET A 146 5.06 6.37 -13.88
C MET A 146 4.32 7.36 -14.80
N ASP A 147 3.16 6.98 -15.34
CA ASP A 147 2.42 7.85 -16.28
C ASP A 147 1.89 9.11 -15.59
N HIS A 148 1.49 8.99 -14.31
CA HIS A 148 1.04 10.13 -13.51
C HIS A 148 1.42 9.99 -12.04
N VAL A 149 2.09 11.01 -11.49
CA VAL A 149 2.33 11.15 -10.06
C VAL A 149 1.47 12.30 -9.53
N SER A 150 0.44 11.97 -8.76
CA SER A 150 -0.47 12.96 -8.22
C SER A 150 0.12 13.66 -7.00
N THR A 151 0.22 14.98 -7.07
CA THR A 151 0.55 15.85 -5.92
C THR A 151 -0.69 16.36 -5.18
N GLY A 152 -1.89 15.88 -5.54
CA GLY A 152 -3.16 16.34 -4.98
C GLY A 152 -3.41 15.87 -3.54
N GLY A 153 -2.63 14.90 -3.05
CA GLY A 153 -2.75 14.37 -1.69
C GLY A 153 -4.19 13.94 -1.37
N GLY A 154 -4.79 14.54 -0.35
CA GLY A 154 -6.16 14.28 0.06
C GLY A 154 -7.21 14.57 -1.02
N ALA A 155 -6.99 15.56 -1.89
CA ALA A 155 -7.96 15.88 -2.95
C ALA A 155 -8.08 14.76 -3.98
N ALA A 156 -6.98 14.05 -4.29
CA ALA A 156 -7.01 12.92 -5.20
C ALA A 156 -7.80 11.74 -4.60
N LEU A 157 -7.61 11.47 -3.32
CA LEU A 157 -8.34 10.43 -2.60
C LEU A 157 -9.82 10.76 -2.45
N GLU A 158 -10.14 12.02 -2.11
CA GLU A 158 -11.53 12.47 -2.01
C GLU A 158 -12.26 12.39 -3.35
N LEU A 159 -11.57 12.71 -4.46
CA LEU A 159 -12.13 12.54 -5.80
C LEU A 159 -12.44 11.06 -6.10
N ILE A 160 -11.58 10.14 -5.69
CA ILE A 160 -11.81 8.69 -5.88
C ILE A 160 -12.95 8.20 -5.00
N GLU A 161 -13.01 8.66 -3.75
CA GLU A 161 -14.04 8.27 -2.78
C GLU A 161 -15.43 8.79 -3.15
N LYS A 162 -15.52 10.07 -3.55
CA LYS A 162 -16.80 10.78 -3.75
C LYS A 162 -17.19 10.92 -5.21
N GLY A 163 -16.27 10.69 -6.14
CA GLY A 163 -16.45 10.88 -7.57
C GLY A 163 -16.45 12.35 -8.03
N ASP A 164 -16.39 13.30 -7.10
CA ASP A 164 -16.33 14.74 -7.40
C ASP A 164 -15.65 15.57 -6.30
N LEU A 165 -15.28 16.81 -6.63
CA LEU A 165 -14.74 17.82 -5.72
C LEU A 165 -15.47 19.15 -5.88
N PRO A 166 -15.67 19.94 -4.79
CA PRO A 166 -16.34 21.24 -4.85
C PRO A 166 -15.73 22.20 -5.89
N GLY A 167 -14.41 22.21 -6.04
CA GLY A 167 -13.72 23.03 -7.04
C GLY A 167 -14.03 22.62 -8.49
N LEU A 168 -14.15 21.32 -8.76
CA LEU A 168 -14.51 20.81 -10.10
C LEU A 168 -15.99 21.09 -10.41
N ALA A 169 -16.86 20.94 -9.40
CA ALA A 169 -18.27 21.26 -9.52
C ALA A 169 -18.50 22.75 -9.87
N ALA A 170 -17.78 23.66 -9.21
CA ALA A 170 -17.85 25.10 -9.50
C ALA A 170 -17.45 25.41 -10.95
N LEU A 171 -16.32 24.85 -11.43
CA LEU A 171 -15.83 25.07 -12.80
C LEU A 171 -16.79 24.54 -13.87
N ARG A 172 -17.46 23.39 -13.62
CA ARG A 172 -18.49 22.85 -14.52
C ARG A 172 -19.75 23.73 -14.52
N GLY A 173 -20.14 24.27 -13.37
CA GLY A 173 -21.26 25.19 -13.25
C GLY A 173 -21.07 26.48 -14.05
N GLU A 174 -19.84 26.99 -14.13
CA GLU A 174 -19.52 28.18 -14.94
C GLU A 174 -19.57 27.95 -16.46
N HIS A 175 -19.37 26.71 -16.92
CA HIS A 175 -19.45 26.35 -18.34
C HIS A 175 -20.84 25.87 -18.81
N GLY A 176 -21.84 25.86 -17.91
CA GLY A 176 -23.23 25.48 -18.19
C GLY A 176 -24.08 26.54 -18.93
N LEU A 177 -23.47 27.38 -19.77
CA LEU A 177 -24.15 28.35 -20.64
C LEU A 177 -23.66 28.21 -22.10
N ALA A 178 -23.87 27.04 -22.71
CA ALA A 178 -23.94 26.90 -24.18
C ALA A 178 -24.46 25.50 -24.57
N GLU A 179 -25.66 25.12 -24.13
CA GLU A 179 -26.47 24.19 -24.94
C GLU A 179 -27.53 25.04 -25.67
N ASN A 180 -27.20 25.41 -26.91
CA ASN A 180 -28.15 25.72 -27.98
C ASN A 180 -28.14 24.54 -28.94
#